data_AF-A0A533ZU31-F1
#
_entry.id   AF-A0A533ZU31-F1
#
_cell.length_a   1.000
_cell.length_b   1.000
_cell.length_c   1.000
_cell.angle_alpha   90.00
_cell.angle_beta   90.00
_cell.angle_gamma   90.00
#
_symmetry.space_group_name_H-M   'P 1'
#
loop_
_entity.id
_entity.type
_entity.pdbx_description
1 polymer ?
#
loop_
_entity_poly.entity_id
_entity_poly.type
_entity_poly.pdbx_seq_one_letter_code
_entity_poly.pdbx_strand_id
1 'polypeptide(L)' 'MEIKVFNNNVEKALKIAKKKLAGEGLFRELKRRRFYEKPSLKRKNKEREAQRRRQKWLAKHRSE' A
#
# COMPACT_ATOMS: atom_id res chain seq x y z
N MET A 1 -4.53 12.64 -7.79
CA MET A 1 -3.60 11.72 -8.49
C MET A 1 -3.95 11.76 -9.97
N GLU A 2 -3.00 12.13 -10.83
CA GLU A 2 -3.21 12.19 -12.29
C GLU A 2 -2.31 11.16 -12.99
N ILE A 3 -2.82 10.50 -14.03
CA ILE A 3 -2.08 9.58 -14.89
C ILE A 3 -2.21 10.07 -16.32
N LYS A 4 -1.09 10.49 -16.92
CA LYS A 4 -1.04 10.87 -18.34
C LYS A 4 -0.98 9.61 -19.20
N VAL A 5 -1.82 9.57 -20.24
CA VAL A 5 -1.82 8.49 -21.23
C VAL A 5 -0.95 8.92 -22.39
N PHE A 6 0.06 8.10 -22.72
CA PHE A 6 0.92 8.34 -23.88
C PHE A 6 0.58 7.35 -25.00
N ASN A 7 0.58 7.82 -26.24
CA ASN A 7 0.38 7.02 -27.46
C ASN A 7 -0.91 6.18 -27.45
N ASN A 8 -1.98 6.71 -26.86
CA ASN A 8 -3.27 6.02 -26.68
C ASN A 8 -3.17 4.64 -25.96
N ASN A 9 -2.09 4.38 -25.22
CA ASN A 9 -1.91 3.10 -24.54
C ASN A 9 -2.60 3.12 -23.16
N VAL A 10 -3.90 2.85 -23.18
CA VAL A 10 -4.77 2.88 -21.98
C VAL A 10 -4.46 1.75 -21.00
N GLU A 11 -4.15 0.54 -21.49
CA GLU A 11 -3.83 -0.60 -20.63
C GLU A 11 -2.60 -0.33 -19.74
N LYS A 12 -1.55 0.25 -20.34
CA LYS A 12 -0.34 0.61 -19.60
C LYS A 12 -0.64 1.69 -18.57
N ALA A 13 -1.44 2.70 -18.92
CA ALA A 13 -1.86 3.75 -18.01
C ALA A 13 -2.64 3.18 -16.81
N LEU A 14 -3.57 2.25 -17.04
CA LEU A 14 -4.32 1.57 -15.97
C LEU A 14 -3.41 0.74 -15.06
N LYS A 15 -2.41 0.04 -15.62
CA LYS A 15 -1.44 -0.72 -14.83
C LYS A 15 -0.59 0.19 -13.95
N ILE A 16 -0.15 1.33 -14.47
CA ILE A 16 0.60 2.35 -13.72
C ILE A 16 -0.28 2.94 -12.62
N ALA A 17 -1.53 3.31 -12.93
CA ALA A 17 -2.49 3.83 -11.98
C ALA A 17 -2.68 2.85 -10.82
N LYS A 18 -2.96 1.57 -11.10
CA LYS A 18 -3.11 0.52 -10.09
C LYS A 18 -1.87 0.37 -9.22
N LYS A 19 -0.67 0.39 -9.82
CA LYS A 19 0.60 0.26 -9.08
C LYS A 19 0.83 1.46 -8.14
N LYS A 20 0.55 2.68 -8.62
CA LYS A 20 0.74 3.90 -7.84
C LYS A 20 -0.30 4.01 -6.71
N LEU A 21 -1.57 3.67 -6.96
CA LEU A 21 -2.60 3.54 -5.91
C LEU A 21 -2.26 2.50 -4.85
N ALA A 22 -1.66 1.37 -5.26
CA ALA A 22 -1.20 0.35 -4.32
C ALA A 22 0.01 0.82 -3.49
N GLY A 23 0.91 1.61 -4.09
CA GLY A 23 2.07 2.21 -3.41
C GLY A 23 1.67 3.28 -2.39
N GLU A 24 0.70 4.12 -2.71
CA GLU A 24 0.11 5.12 -1.81
C GLU A 24 -0.69 4.46 -0.66
N GLY A 25 -1.03 3.17 -0.78
CA GLY A 25 -1.70 2.42 0.27
C GLY A 25 -3.20 2.63 0.34
N LEU A 26 -3.80 3.32 -0.65
CA LEU A 26 -5.22 3.70 -0.68
C LEU A 26 -6.15 2.49 -0.48
N PHE A 27 -5.89 1.38 -1.17
CA PHE A 27 -6.70 0.16 -1.03
C PHE A 27 -6.68 -0.42 0.39
N ARG A 28 -5.56 -0.30 1.11
CA ARG A 28 -5.47 -0.74 2.51
C ARG A 28 -6.23 0.18 3.44
N GLU A 29 -6.17 1.48 3.19
CA GLU A 29 -6.91 2.47 3.96
C GLU A 29 -8.41 2.32 3.78
N LEU A 30 -8.87 2.17 2.53
CA LEU A 30 -10.28 1.88 2.22
C LEU A 30 -10.77 0.63 2.96
N LYS A 31 -9.98 -0.45 2.98
CA LYS A 31 -10.34 -1.67 3.71
C LYS A 31 -10.42 -1.44 5.23
N ARG A 32 -9.53 -0.62 5.79
CA ARG A 32 -9.53 -0.27 7.23
C ARG A 32 -10.72 0.62 7.62
N ARG A 33 -11.13 1.52 6.73
CA ARG A 33 -12.22 2.47 6.98
C ARG A 33 -13.62 1.90 6.70
N ARG A 34 -13.72 0.70 6.12
CA ARG A 34 -15.02 0.09 5.75
C ARG A 34 -15.93 -0.16 6.96
N PHE A 35 -15.36 -0.45 8.12
CA PHE A 35 -16.09 -0.72 9.36
C PHE A 35 -15.35 -0.11 10.56
N TYR A 36 -16.07 0.12 11.66
CA TYR A 36 -15.43 0.56 12.90
C TYR A 36 -14.48 -0.53 13.43
N GLU A 37 -13.28 -0.11 13.80
CA GLU A 37 -12.29 -0.96 14.45
C GLU A 37 -12.07 -0.50 15.89
N LYS A 38 -12.26 -1.41 16.86
CA LYS A 38 -12.00 -1.13 18.27
C LYS A 38 -10.57 -0.61 18.45
N PRO A 39 -10.33 0.40 19.32
CA PRO A 39 -9.00 1.00 19.50
C PRO A 39 -7.91 -0.01 19.86
N SER A 40 -8.22 -1.09 20.60
CA SER A 40 -7.27 -2.16 20.91
C SER A 40 -6.82 -2.93 19.66
N LEU A 41 -7.74 -3.25 18.75
CA LEU A 41 -7.43 -3.92 17.48
C LEU A 41 -6.61 -3.00 16.57
N LYS A 42 -6.93 -1.71 16.54
CA LYS A 42 -6.16 -0.70 15.81
C LYS A 42 -4.70 -0.62 16.28
N ARG A 43 -4.47 -0.63 17.60
CA ARG A 43 -3.12 -0.67 18.19
C ARG A 43 -2.35 -1.94 17.79
N LYS A 44 -2.97 -3.11 17.97
CA LYS A 44 -2.38 -4.42 17.59
C LYS A 44 -2.04 -4.47 16.10
N ASN A 45 -2.90 -3.95 15.24
CA ASN A 45 -2.67 -3.92 13.79
C ASN A 45 -1.57 -2.94 13.39
N LYS A 46 -1.44 -1.80 14.08
CA LYS A 46 -0.33 -0.84 13.88
C LYS A 46 1.01 -1.46 14.23
N GLU A 47 1.11 -2.13 15.37
CA GLU A 47 2.34 -2.82 15.81
C GLU A 47 2.75 -3.93 14.83
N ARG A 48 1.80 -4.78 14.44
CA ARG A 48 2.02 -5.84 13.45
C ARG A 48 2.48 -5.28 12.10
N GLU A 49 1.89 -4.18 11.64
CA GLU A 49 2.31 -3.55 10.39
C GLU A 49 3.73 -2.97 10.50
N ALA A 50 4.06 -2.31 11.61
CA ALA A 50 5.40 -1.79 11.87
C ALA A 50 6.45 -2.92 11.88
N GLN A 51 6.15 -4.03 12.55
CA GLN A 51 7.02 -5.21 12.56
C GLN A 51 7.21 -5.78 11.15
N ARG A 52 6.13 -5.92 10.36
CA ARG A 52 6.23 -6.37 8.97
C ARG A 52 7.08 -5.43 8.11
N ARG A 53 6.97 -4.10 8.29
CA ARG A 53 7.82 -3.14 7.57
C ARG A 53 9.29 -3.27 7.96
N ARG A 54 9.57 -3.40 9.26
CA ARG A 54 10.94 -3.63 9.77
C ARG A 54 11.54 -4.92 9.19
N GLN A 55 10.79 -6.01 9.20
CA GLN A 55 11.27 -7.29 8.64
C GLN A 55 11.52 -7.21 7.13
N LYS A 56 10.67 -6.52 6.38
CA LYS A 56 10.90 -6.27 4.95
C LYS A 56 12.13 -5.41 4.70
N TRP A 57 12.37 -4.40 5.53
CA TRP A 57 13.55 -3.56 5.45
C TRP A 57 14.82 -4.39 5.73
N LEU A 58 14.84 -5.15 6.82
CA LEU A 58 15.95 -6.04 7.16
C LEU A 58 16.22 -7.08 6.07
N ALA A 59 15.19 -7.71 5.51
CA ALA A 59 15.35 -8.68 4.43
C ALA A 59 15.98 -8.08 3.17
N LYS A 60 15.74 -6.79 2.91
CA LYS A 60 16.32 -6.07 1.76
C LYS A 60 17.80 -5.70 1.97
N HIS A 61 18.21 -5.48 3.22
CA HIS A 61 19.59 -5.08 3.59
C HIS A 61 20.41 -6.25 4.14
N ARG A 62 19.88 -7.48 4.10
CA ARG A 62 20.60 -8.70 4.55
C ARG A 62 21.62 -9.20 3.52
N SER A 63 21.53 -8.71 2.28
CA SER A 63 22.39 -9.11 1.16
C SER A 63 23.47 -8.08 0.84
N GLU A 64 23.77 -7.16 1.76
CA GLU A 64 25.01 -6.37 1.79
C GLU A 64 26.00 -7.02 2.76
#